data_AF-A0A9C9N7B2-F1
#
_entry.id   AF-A0A9C9N7B2-F1
#
_cell.length_a   1.000
_cell.length_b   1.000
_cell.length_c   1.000
_cell.angle_alpha   90.00
_cell.angle_beta   90.00
_cell.angle_gamma   90.00
#
_symmetry.space_group_name_H-M   'P 1'
#
loop_
_entity.id
_entity.type
_entity.pdbx_description
1 polymer ?
#
loop_
_entity_poly.entity_id
_entity_poly.type
_entity_poly.pdbx_seq_one_letter_code
_entity_poly.pdbx_strand_id
1 'polypeptide(L)' 'MSAREPIAQEAYNSMAEAYAARVDTKPHNAYYERPATLSLLPDIRGKRVLDAGCGPGVYAEWLAESGAEVVAF' A
#
# COMPACT_ATOMS: atom_id res chain seq x y z
N MET A 1 -27.96 -9.98 13.19
CA MET A 1 -27.18 -10.94 12.37
C MET A 1 -25.96 -10.19 11.89
N SER A 2 -24.75 -10.55 12.35
CA SER A 2 -23.53 -9.94 11.83
C SER A 2 -23.43 -10.32 10.36
N ALA A 3 -23.30 -9.34 9.47
CA ALA A 3 -23.03 -9.62 8.07
C ALA A 3 -21.69 -10.35 7.99
N ARG A 4 -21.64 -11.44 7.21
CA ARG A 4 -20.40 -12.17 6.95
C ARG A 4 -19.40 -11.23 6.28
N GLU A 5 -18.12 -11.32 6.63
CA GLU A 5 -17.09 -10.54 5.95
C GLU A 5 -17.14 -10.80 4.43
N PRO A 6 -16.88 -9.77 3.60
CA PRO A 6 -16.73 -9.95 2.17
C PRO A 6 -15.67 -11.01 1.85
N ILE A 7 -15.92 -11.86 0.86
CA ILE A 7 -15.00 -12.95 0.46
C ILE A 7 -13.59 -12.43 0.15
N ALA A 8 -13.50 -11.24 -0.46
CA ALA A 8 -12.21 -10.61 -0.73
C ALA A 8 -11.45 -10.24 0.56
N GLN A 9 -12.14 -9.72 1.58
CA GLN A 9 -11.53 -9.35 2.85
C GLN A 9 -10.98 -10.58 3.57
N GLU A 10 -11.77 -11.66 3.62
CA GLU A 10 -11.33 -12.94 4.20
C GLU A 10 -10.08 -13.48 3.47
N ALA A 11 -10.07 -13.43 2.14
CA ALA A 11 -8.92 -13.85 1.34
C ALA A 11 -7.68 -12.98 1.60
N TYR A 12 -7.80 -11.65 1.61
CA TYR A 12 -6.67 -10.76 1.91
C TYR A 12 -6.14 -10.95 3.33
N ASN A 13 -7.03 -11.09 4.33
CA ASN A 13 -6.66 -11.37 5.72
C ASN A 13 -5.82 -12.65 5.82
N SER A 14 -6.21 -13.71 5.09
CA SER A 14 -5.47 -14.98 5.09
C SER A 14 -4.05 -14.89 4.52
N MET A 15 -3.76 -13.87 3.71
CA MET A 15 -2.48 -13.69 3.01
C MET A 15 -1.63 -12.56 3.61
N ALA A 16 -2.18 -11.75 4.51
CA ALA A 16 -1.62 -10.47 4.93
C ALA A 16 -0.21 -10.59 5.52
N GLU A 17 0.00 -11.50 6.48
CA GLU A 17 1.31 -11.67 7.13
C GLU A 17 2.39 -12.14 6.15
N ALA A 18 2.08 -13.15 5.33
CA ALA A 18 3.00 -13.69 4.34
C ALA A 18 3.33 -12.66 3.25
N TYR A 19 2.36 -11.81 2.89
CA TYR A 19 2.58 -10.69 1.99
C TYR A 19 3.50 -9.64 2.62
N ALA A 20 3.19 -9.18 3.83
CA ALA A 20 3.96 -8.16 4.55
C ALA A 20 5.42 -8.59 4.77
N ALA A 21 5.68 -9.85 5.12
CA ALA A 21 7.03 -10.37 5.31
C ALA A 21 7.91 -10.37 4.04
N ARG A 22 7.31 -10.23 2.85
CA ARG A 22 7.99 -10.40 1.57
C ARG A 22 7.90 -9.19 0.65
N VAL A 23 6.99 -8.26 0.89
CA VAL A 23 6.68 -7.17 -0.04
C VAL A 23 7.91 -6.34 -0.43
N ASP A 24 8.88 -6.19 0.48
CA ASP A 24 10.12 -5.43 0.26
C ASP A 24 11.25 -6.18 -0.45
N THR A 25 11.09 -7.48 -0.68
CA THR A 25 12.11 -8.30 -1.37
C THR A 25 11.54 -9.08 -2.55
N LYS A 26 10.22 -9.18 -2.66
CA LYS A 26 9.54 -9.88 -3.76
C LYS A 26 9.72 -9.08 -5.06
N PRO A 27 10.33 -9.66 -6.12
CA PRO A 27 10.83 -8.87 -7.24
C PRO A 27 9.81 -7.96 -7.93
N HIS A 28 8.59 -8.46 -8.13
CA HIS A 28 7.54 -7.66 -8.76
C HIS A 28 7.08 -6.47 -7.92
N ASN A 29 7.08 -6.57 -6.59
CA ASN A 29 6.73 -5.43 -5.74
C ASN A 29 7.93 -4.49 -5.57
N ALA A 30 9.06 -5.01 -5.10
CA ALA A 30 10.19 -4.20 -4.67
C ALA A 30 10.98 -3.55 -5.83
N TYR A 31 11.09 -4.24 -6.97
CA TYR A 31 12.03 -3.84 -8.03
C TYR A 31 11.36 -3.51 -9.37
N TYR A 32 10.09 -3.87 -9.55
CA TYR A 32 9.35 -3.55 -10.77
C TYR A 32 8.23 -2.56 -10.51
N GLU A 33 7.16 -2.98 -9.82
CA GLU A 33 5.93 -2.20 -9.68
C GLU A 33 6.15 -0.94 -8.85
N ARG A 34 6.65 -1.06 -7.61
CA ARG A 34 6.85 0.08 -6.72
C ARG A 34 7.72 1.19 -7.31
N PRO A 35 8.96 0.93 -7.80
CA PRO A 35 9.77 2.01 -8.37
C PRO A 35 9.12 2.62 -9.63
N ALA A 36 8.48 1.81 -10.48
CA ALA A 36 7.80 2.31 -11.66
C ALA A 36 6.61 3.22 -11.27
N THR A 37 5.72 2.75 -10.38
CA THR A 37 4.56 3.51 -9.90
C THR A 37 4.99 4.82 -9.25
N LEU A 38 5.98 4.79 -8.35
CA LEU A 38 6.47 6.00 -7.68
C LEU A 38 7.11 6.99 -8.65
N SER A 39 7.78 6.51 -9.71
CA SER A 39 8.40 7.37 -10.73
C SER A 39 7.40 8.19 -11.56
N LEU A 40 6.13 7.79 -11.57
CA LEU A 40 5.05 8.47 -12.30
C LEU A 40 4.39 9.57 -11.48
N LEU A 41 4.66 9.64 -10.17
CA LEU A 41 4.04 10.63 -9.31
C LEU A 41 4.60 12.03 -9.63
N PRO A 42 3.75 13.08 -9.65
CA PRO A 42 4.23 14.45 -9.70
C PRO A 42 4.93 14.82 -8.38
N ASP A 43 5.40 16.06 -8.24
CA ASP A 43 5.78 16.54 -6.90
C ASP A 43 4.57 16.46 -5.97
N ILE A 44 4.71 15.73 -4.86
CA ILE A 44 3.66 15.45 -3.89
C ILE A 44 3.86 16.18 -2.56
N ARG A 45 4.92 16.99 -2.43
CA ARG A 45 5.19 17.71 -1.19
C ARG A 45 4.05 18.67 -0.82
N GLY A 46 3.57 18.58 0.41
CA GLY A 46 2.45 19.37 0.94
C GLY A 46 1.10 19.03 0.30
N LYS A 47 1.00 17.99 -0.53
CA LYS A 47 -0.27 17.52 -1.09
C LYS A 47 -0.91 16.52 -0.15
N ARG A 48 -2.25 16.47 -0.21
CA ARG A 48 -3.05 15.46 0.49
C ARG A 48 -3.27 14.27 -0.44
N VAL A 49 -2.79 13.09 -0.04
CA VAL A 49 -2.78 11.88 -0.86
C VAL A 49 -3.58 10.77 -0.19
N LEU A 50 -4.37 10.06 -0.99
CA LEU A 50 -5.09 8.87 -0.55
C LEU A 50 -4.38 7.61 -1.04
N ASP A 51 -3.93 6.76 -0.12
CA ASP A 51 -3.47 5.39 -0.38
C ASP A 51 -4.62 4.40 -0.08
N ALA A 52 -5.41 4.08 -1.10
CA ALA A 52 -6.58 3.20 -0.97
C ALA A 52 -6.19 1.73 -1.20
N GLY A 53 -6.41 0.88 -0.20
CA GLY A 53 -5.92 -0.50 -0.19
C GLY A 53 -4.46 -0.57 0.25
N CYS A 54 -4.08 0.22 1.26
CA CYS A 54 -2.68 0.45 1.64
C CYS A 54 -1.93 -0.82 2.10
N GLY A 55 -2.66 -1.88 2.45
CA GLY A 55 -2.09 -3.14 2.90
C GLY A 55 -1.12 -2.93 4.07
N PRO A 56 0.14 -3.41 4.00
CA PRO A 56 1.13 -3.22 5.05
C PRO A 56 1.64 -1.76 5.20
N GLY A 57 1.17 -0.82 4.38
CA GLY A 57 1.48 0.61 4.52
C GLY A 57 2.75 1.09 3.83
N VAL A 58 3.37 0.26 3.00
CA VAL A 58 4.64 0.55 2.31
C VAL A 58 4.59 1.82 1.45
N TYR A 59 3.48 2.05 0.74
CA TYR A 59 3.30 3.25 -0.07
C TYR A 59 2.98 4.46 0.80
N ALA A 60 2.06 4.30 1.75
CA ALA A 60 1.73 5.33 2.73
C ALA A 60 2.97 5.86 3.47
N GLU A 61 3.89 4.99 3.90
CA GLU A 61 5.15 5.37 4.55
C GLU A 61 6.01 6.22 3.61
N TRP A 62 6.28 5.73 2.39
CA TRP A 62 7.09 6.47 1.41
C TRP A 62 6.48 7.84 1.06
N LEU A 63 5.15 7.90 0.90
CA LEU A 63 4.43 9.13 0.59
C LEU A 63 4.55 10.16 1.74
N ALA A 64 4.43 9.69 2.98
CA ALA A 64 4.58 10.53 4.18
C ALA A 64 6.02 11.03 4.32
N GLU A 65 7.02 10.17 4.15
CA GLU A 65 8.45 10.54 4.15
C GLU A 65 8.80 11.54 3.03
N SER A 66 8.10 11.44 1.91
CA SER A 66 8.24 12.36 0.77
C SER A 66 7.50 13.71 0.96
N GLY A 67 6.83 13.88 2.10
CA GLY A 67 6.23 15.15 2.53
C GLY A 67 4.77 15.34 2.13
N ALA A 68 4.05 14.27 1.78
CA ALA A 68 2.60 14.33 1.61
C ALA A 68 1.86 14.19 2.95
N GLU A 69 0.66 14.76 3.03
CA GLU A 69 -0.33 14.43 4.05
C GLU A 69 -1.10 13.17 3.58
N VAL A 70 -0.84 12.03 4.22
CA VAL A 70 -1.38 10.74 3.75
C VAL A 70 -2.62 10.34 4.55
N VAL A 71 -3.65 9.92 3.81
CA VAL A 71 -4.79 9.17 4.34
C VAL A 71 -4.70 7.75 3.77
N ALA A 72 -4.80 6.73 4.61
CA ALA A 72 -4.65 5.32 4.21
C ALA A 72 -5.72 4.44 4.86
N PHE A 73 -6.26 3.49 4.09
CA PHE A 73 -7.26 2.51 4.54
C PHE A 73 -7.32 1.27 3.65
#